data_AF-A0A7R8A1C9-F1
#
_entry.id   AF-A0A7R8A1C9-F1
#
_cell.length_a   1.000
_cell.length_b   1.000
_cell.length_c   1.000
_cell.angle_alpha   90.00
_cell.angle_beta   90.00
_cell.angle_gamma   90.00
#
_symmetry.space_group_name_H-M   'P 1'
#
loop_
_entity.id
_entity.type
_entity.pdbx_description
1 polymer ?
#
loop_
_entity_poly.entity_id
_entity_poly.type
_entity_poly.pdbx_seq_one_letter_code
_entity_poly.pdbx_strand_id
1 'polypeptide(L)'
;MLPQYRLSMEENASFPAALKDGITACVYILENLGLEPQNIILSGDLAGGNLVLSMIRYLVEEKKNGTEALPLPAAALLWSPWLD
;
A
#
# COMPACT_ATOMS: atom_id res chain seq x y z
N MET A 1 11.33 0.27 3.97
CA MET A 1 11.27 -1.06 3.32
C MET A 1 10.93 -0.86 1.86
N LEU A 2 11.47 -1.65 0.93
CA LEU A 2 11.07 -1.69 -0.48
C LEU A 2 10.47 -3.06 -0.77
N PRO A 3 9.14 -3.22 -0.76
CA PRO A 3 8.53 -4.51 -1.02
C PRO A 3 8.69 -4.90 -2.50
N GLN A 4 9.14 -6.12 -2.75
CA GLN A 4 9.17 -6.72 -4.08
C GLN A 4 7.76 -7.25 -4.39
N TYR A 5 6.85 -6.35 -4.75
CA TYR A 5 5.48 -6.70 -5.12
C TYR A 5 5.44 -7.41 -6.48
N ARG A 6 4.45 -8.29 -6.67
CA ARG A 6 4.30 -9.03 -7.91
C ARG A 6 3.98 -8.13 -9.11
N LEU A 7 4.63 -8.39 -10.23
CA LEU A 7 4.46 -7.65 -11.49
C LEU A 7 3.42 -8.33 -12.37
N SER A 8 2.63 -7.56 -13.11
CA SER A 8 1.49 -8.07 -13.89
C SER A 8 1.82 -9.13 -14.95
N MET A 9 3.09 -9.26 -15.31
CA MET A 9 3.57 -10.25 -16.29
C MET A 9 3.86 -11.62 -15.64
N GLU A 10 3.86 -11.71 -14.31
CA GLU A 10 4.00 -12.95 -13.54
C GLU A 10 2.67 -13.72 -13.45
N GLU A 11 2.75 -15.03 -13.21
CA GLU A 11 1.56 -15.87 -13.08
C GLU A 11 0.71 -15.45 -11.87
N ASN A 12 -0.60 -15.29 -12.09
CA ASN A 12 -1.56 -14.85 -11.05
C ASN A 12 -1.22 -13.48 -10.40
N ALA A 13 -0.50 -12.61 -11.12
CA ALA A 13 -0.05 -11.31 -10.63
C ALA A 13 -0.80 -10.10 -11.22
N SER A 14 -1.89 -10.33 -11.94
CA SER A 14 -2.80 -9.25 -12.37
C SER A 14 -3.40 -8.52 -11.16
N PHE A 15 -3.93 -7.32 -11.40
CA PHE A 15 -4.67 -6.58 -10.36
C PHE A 15 -5.70 -7.50 -9.68
N PRO A 16 -5.77 -7.52 -8.32
CA PRO A 16 -5.12 -6.62 -7.36
C PRO A 16 -3.87 -7.19 -6.67
N ALA A 17 -3.05 -8.04 -7.31
CA ALA A 17 -1.93 -8.72 -6.65
C ALA A 17 -0.92 -7.76 -5.98
N ALA A 18 -0.42 -6.76 -6.71
CA ALA A 18 0.52 -5.77 -6.16
C ALA A 18 -0.06 -4.98 -4.97
N LEU A 19 -1.37 -4.67 -5.01
CA LEU A 19 -2.08 -4.03 -3.90
C LEU A 19 -2.08 -4.92 -2.66
N LYS A 20 -2.40 -6.21 -2.82
CA LYS A 20 -2.37 -7.18 -1.72
C LYS A 20 -0.97 -7.27 -1.12
N ASP A 21 0.06 -7.36 -1.94
CA ASP A 21 1.46 -7.45 -1.48
C ASP A 21 1.87 -6.19 -0.71
N GLY A 22 1.47 -5.01 -1.19
CA GLY A 22 1.71 -3.74 -0.49
C GLY A 22 1.02 -3.68 0.88
N ILE A 23 -0.23 -4.14 0.98
CA ILE A 23 -0.95 -4.21 2.25
C ILE A 23 -0.29 -5.22 3.19
N THR A 24 0.09 -6.41 2.72
CA THR A 24 0.81 -7.40 3.52
C THR A 24 2.13 -6.86 4.04
N ALA A 25 2.85 -6.05 3.26
CA ALA A 25 4.06 -5.38 3.72
C ALA A 25 3.76 -4.37 4.85
N CYS A 26 2.67 -3.61 4.77
CA CYS A 26 2.22 -2.74 5.86
C CYS A 26 1.87 -3.52 7.13
N VAL A 27 1.14 -4.64 7.00
CA VAL A 27 0.84 -5.53 8.13
C VAL A 27 2.13 -6.01 8.79
N TYR A 28 3.10 -6.48 7.99
CA TYR A 28 4.38 -6.94 8.52
C TYR A 28 5.13 -5.85 9.29
N ILE A 29 5.12 -4.61 8.79
CA ILE A 29 5.77 -3.48 9.46
C ILE A 29 5.08 -3.16 10.80
N LEU A 30 3.75 -3.17 10.83
CA LEU A 30 2.98 -2.82 12.02
C LEU A 30 3.03 -3.94 13.08
N GLU A 31 2.75 -5.17 12.67
CA GLU A 31 2.56 -6.31 13.58
C GLU A 31 3.87 -7.02 13.91
N ASN A 32 4.77 -7.20 12.95
CA ASN A 32 6.02 -7.94 13.16
C ASN A 32 7.20 -7.04 13.55
N LEU A 33 7.28 -5.84 12.99
CA LEU A 33 8.34 -4.88 13.33
C LEU A 33 7.94 -3.90 14.44
N GLY A 34 6.65 -3.81 14.77
CA GLY A 34 6.15 -2.96 15.87
C GLY A 34 6.34 -1.47 15.63
N LEU A 35 6.38 -1.02 14.36
CA LEU A 35 6.49 0.40 14.07
C LEU A 35 5.13 1.08 14.17
N GLU A 36 5.09 2.25 14.81
CA GLU A 36 3.88 3.05 14.88
C GLU A 36 3.47 3.59 13.50
N PRO A 37 2.17 3.64 13.16
CA PRO A 37 1.69 4.10 11.85
C PRO A 37 2.13 5.53 11.50
N GLN A 38 2.24 6.39 12.52
CA GLN A 38 2.71 7.77 12.41
C GLN A 38 4.18 7.89 11.99
N ASN A 39 4.95 6.80 12.03
CA ASN A 39 6.33 6.73 11.58
C ASN A 39 6.45 6.09 10.18
N ILE A 40 5.33 5.83 9.50
CA ILE A 40 5.32 5.18 8.18
C ILE A 40 4.95 6.21 7.11
N ILE A 41 5.82 6.34 6.10
CA ILE A 41 5.55 7.11 4.89
C ILE A 41 5.53 6.14 3.71
N LEU A 42 4.45 6.16 2.93
CA LEU A 42 4.38 5.40 1.68
C LEU A 42 4.92 6.27 0.54
N SER A 43 5.82 5.73 -0.29
CA SER A 43 6.40 6.47 -1.41
C SER A 43 6.40 5.61 -2.66
N GLY A 44 6.09 6.21 -3.81
CA GLY A 44 6.04 5.49 -5.08
C GLY A 44 6.20 6.42 -6.29
N ASP A 45 6.81 5.88 -7.35
CA ASP A 45 7.03 6.57 -8.62
C ASP A 45 6.21 5.91 -9.74
N LEU A 46 5.64 6.69 -10.65
CA LEU A 46 4.86 6.21 -11.81
C LEU A 46 3.75 5.22 -11.39
N ALA A 47 3.84 3.96 -11.83
CA ALA A 47 2.93 2.88 -11.45
C ALA A 47 2.97 2.57 -9.95
N GLY A 48 4.12 2.76 -9.29
CA GLY A 48 4.23 2.67 -7.83
C GLY A 48 3.50 3.80 -7.12
N GLY A 49 3.41 4.99 -7.73
CA GLY A 49 2.60 6.09 -7.22
C GLY A 49 1.09 5.76 -7.25
N ASN A 50 0.63 5.13 -8.33
CA ASN A 50 -0.73 4.59 -8.43
C ASN A 50 -1.01 3.56 -7.33
N LEU A 51 -0.05 2.66 -7.10
CA LEU A 51 -0.14 1.62 -6.08
C LEU A 51 -0.29 2.21 -4.68
N VAL A 52 0.52 3.20 -4.31
CA VAL A 52 0.42 3.90 -3.02
C VAL A 52 -0.95 4.55 -2.86
N LEU A 53 -1.47 5.23 -3.88
CA LEU A 53 -2.79 5.84 -3.81
C LEU A 53 -3.90 4.80 -3.67
N SER A 54 -3.81 3.69 -4.40
CA SER A 54 -4.75 2.57 -4.33
C SER A 54 -4.76 1.94 -2.93
N MET A 55 -3.60 1.78 -2.30
CA MET A 55 -3.48 1.31 -0.91
C MET A 55 -4.19 2.25 0.06
N ILE A 56 -3.93 3.56 -0.03
CA ILE A 56 -4.56 4.55 0.87
C ILE A 56 -6.08 4.56 0.67
N ARG A 57 -6.56 4.53 -0.58
CA ARG A 57 -8.00 4.46 -0.87
C ARG A 57 -8.64 3.20 -0.28
N TYR A 58 -7.98 2.05 -0.42
CA TYR A 58 -8.44 0.80 0.19
C TYR A 58 -8.57 0.91 1.71
N LEU A 59 -7.54 1.40 2.40
CA LEU A 59 -7.56 1.57 3.85
C LEU A 59 -8.64 2.56 4.33
N VAL A 60 -8.84 3.66 3.60
CA VAL A 60 -9.89 4.63 3.90
C VAL A 60 -11.28 4.01 3.74
N GLU A 61 -11.49 3.23 2.69
CA GLU A 61 -12.79 2.60 2.42
C GLU A 61 -13.12 1.52 3.45
N GLU A 62 -12.16 0.66 3.78
CA GLU A 62 -12.29 -0.33 4.87
C GLU A 62 -12.64 0.37 6.20
N LYS A 63 -11.91 1.44 6.55
CA LYS A 63 -12.20 2.22 7.75
C LYS A 63 -13.62 2.81 7.75
N LYS A 64 -14.12 3.28 6.60
CA LYS A 64 -15.50 3.79 6.47
C LYS A 64 -16.54 2.70 6.63
N ASN A 65 -16.25 1.50 6.14
CA ASN A 65 -17.13 0.33 6.24
C ASN A 65 -17.16 -0.29 7.65
N GLY A 66 -16.40 0.27 8.59
CA GLY A 66 -16.36 -0.19 9.98
C GLY A 66 -15.60 -1.51 10.16
N THR A 67 -14.81 -1.93 9.17
CA THR A 67 -13.90 -3.06 9.34
C THR A 67 -12.69 -2.64 10.17
N GLU A 68 -12.01 -3.61 10.78
CA GLU A 68 -10.77 -3.42 11.53
C GLU A 68 -9.61 -3.14 10.56
N ALA A 69 -9.71 -2.01 9.87
CA ALA A 69 -8.77 -1.58 8.84
C ALA A 69 -7.44 -1.19 9.46
N LEU A 70 -6.33 -1.45 8.74
CA LEU A 70 -5.02 -0.98 9.16
C LEU A 70 -5.03 0.54 9.31
N PRO A 71 -4.30 1.07 10.30
CA PRO A 71 -4.15 2.51 10.48
C PRO A 71 -3.54 3.15 9.22
N LEU A 72 -3.94 4.39 8.96
CA LEU A 72 -3.42 5.16 7.83
C LEU A 72 -1.94 5.52 8.07
N PRO A 73 -1.11 5.54 7.00
CA PRO A 73 0.26 6.03 7.11
C PRO A 73 0.27 7.53 7.44
N ALA A 74 1.39 8.01 7.96
CA ALA A 74 1.58 9.42 8.31
C ALA A 74 1.50 10.35 7.09
N ALA A 75 2.08 9.91 5.97
CA ALA A 75 2.11 10.68 4.73
C ALA A 75 2.31 9.76 3.52
N ALA A 76 2.09 10.34 2.33
CA ALA A 76 2.39 9.72 1.04
C ALA A 76 3.25 10.66 0.20
N LEU A 77 4.34 10.14 -0.39
CA LEU A 77 5.20 10.87 -1.32
C LEU A 77 5.05 10.25 -2.71
N LEU A 78 4.44 11.00 -3.63
CA LEU A 78 4.12 10.51 -4.96
C LEU A 78 5.00 11.21 -5.99
N TRP A 79 5.71 10.41 -6.78
CA TRP A 79 6.58 10.88 -7.85
C TRP A 79 5.90 10.52 -9.17
N SER A 80 5.58 11.54 -9.97
CA SER A 80 4.96 11.40 -11.30
C SER A 80 3.91 10.27 -11.41
N PRO A 81 2.89 10.20 -10.52
CA PRO A 81 2.05 9.03 -10.41
C PRO A 81 1.19 8.84 -11.68
N TRP A 82 1.08 7.59 -12.15
CA TRP A 82 0.20 7.25 -13.26
C TRP A 82 -1.23 7.04 -12.76
N LEU A 83 -2.14 7.99 -12.99
CA LEU A 83 -3.48 7.99 -12.36
C LEU A 83 -4.66 7.92 -13.35
N ASP A 84 -4.39 7.82 -14.65
CA ASP A 84 -5.37 7.82 -15.76
C ASP A 84 -4.99 6.80 -16.84
#